data_AF-A0A524HSI3-F1
#
_entry.id   AF-A0A524HSI3-F1
#
_cell.length_a   1.000
_cell.length_b   1.000
_cell.length_c   1.000
_cell.angle_alpha   90.00
_cell.angle_beta   90.00
_cell.angle_gamma   90.00
#
_symmetry.space_group_name_H-M   'P 1'
#
loop_
_entity.id
_entity.type
_entity.pdbx_description
1 polymer ?
#
loop_
_entity_poly.entity_id
_entity_poly.type
_entity_poly.pdbx_seq_one_letter_code
_entity_poly.pdbx_strand_id
1 'polypeptide(L)'
;MYMAKGRVQDLIDSGVLFCGTPDQVYDQIVDFIGHCGGMGNLLMMGHAGGMSHEDTVSNLTIFGREVLPRLKEFQQPEPEAAVAAE
;
A
#
# COMPACT_ATOMS: atom_id res chain seq x y z
N MET A 1 -4.43 15.34 23.03
CA MET A 1 -4.42 14.45 21.86
C MET A 1 -3.55 13.24 22.19
N TYR A 2 -4.14 12.06 22.34
CA TYR A 2 -3.40 10.82 22.61
C TYR A 2 -3.05 10.19 21.26
N MET A 3 -1.76 10.12 20.92
CA MET A 3 -1.32 9.31 19.77
C MET A 3 -1.38 7.84 20.19
N ALA A 4 -2.29 7.09 19.59
CA ALA A 4 -2.27 5.64 19.71
C ALA A 4 -0.91 5.11 19.20
N LYS A 5 -0.22 4.30 20.00
CA LYS A 5 0.99 3.59 19.60
C LYS A 5 0.58 2.20 19.11
N GLY A 6 0.69 1.95 17.81
CA GLY A 6 0.56 0.60 17.24
C GLY A 6 1.92 -0.05 17.06
N ARG A 7 2.02 -1.36 17.23
CA ARG A 7 3.17 -2.12 16.70
C ARG A 7 3.10 -2.06 15.18
N VAL A 8 4.25 -2.23 14.51
CA VAL A 8 4.32 -2.27 13.04
C VAL A 8 3.28 -3.22 12.45
N GLN A 9 3.13 -4.41 13.03
CA GLN A 9 2.12 -5.38 12.56
C GLN A 9 0.69 -4.84 12.66
N ASP A 10 0.33 -4.16 13.76
CA ASP A 10 -1.01 -3.60 13.93
C ASP A 10 -1.30 -2.52 12.88
N LEU A 11 -0.27 -1.76 12.47
CA LEU A 11 -0.37 -0.76 11.40
C LEU A 11 -0.53 -1.41 10.02
N ILE A 12 0.09 -2.57 9.79
CA ILE A 12 -0.06 -3.34 8.55
C ILE A 12 -1.47 -3.94 8.48
N ASP A 13 -1.90 -4.60 9.55
CA ASP A 13 -3.19 -5.27 9.61
C ASP A 13 -4.37 -4.28 9.48
N SER A 14 -4.17 -3.02 9.88
CA SER A 14 -5.16 -1.94 9.73
C SER A 14 -5.12 -1.22 8.38
N GLY A 15 -4.24 -1.62 7.45
CA GLY A 15 -4.08 -0.97 6.14
C GLY A 15 -3.46 0.43 6.20
N VAL A 16 -2.86 0.80 7.34
CA VAL A 16 -2.21 2.10 7.53
C VAL A 16 -0.77 2.09 7.00
N LEU A 17 -0.11 0.92 7.00
CA LEU A 17 1.26 0.72 6.55
C LEU A 17 1.34 -0.49 5.62
N PHE A 18 1.95 -0.32 4.44
CA PHE A 18 2.27 -1.45 3.57
C PHE A 18 3.74 -1.81 3.71
N CYS A 19 4.05 -3.04 4.13
CA CYS A 19 5.41 -3.48 4.42
C CYS A 19 5.56 -5.00 4.29
N GLY A 20 6.69 -5.44 3.70
CA GLY A 20 6.98 -6.84 3.47
C GLY A 20 7.86 -7.04 2.24
N THR A 21 7.79 -8.24 1.65
CA THR A 21 8.36 -8.51 0.32
C THR A 21 7.58 -7.75 -0.76
N PRO A 22 8.14 -7.59 -1.98
CA PRO A 22 7.42 -6.93 -3.08
C PRO A 22 6.06 -7.56 -3.38
N ASP A 23 5.96 -8.90 -3.27
CA ASP A 23 4.71 -9.62 -3.49
C ASP A 23 3.68 -9.29 -2.41
N GLN A 24 4.09 -9.30 -1.14
CA GLN A 24 3.21 -8.95 -0.02
C GLN A 24 2.71 -7.50 -0.12
N VAL A 25 3.59 -6.56 -0.50
CA VAL A 25 3.19 -5.16 -0.66
C VAL A 25 2.23 -4.99 -1.84
N TYR A 26 2.44 -5.71 -2.94
CA TYR A 26 1.50 -5.72 -4.06
C TYR A 26 0.12 -6.21 -3.63
N ASP A 27 0.05 -7.36 -2.96
CA ASP A 27 -1.22 -7.95 -2.50
C ASP A 27 -1.94 -7.02 -1.52
N GLN A 28 -1.21 -6.46 -0.54
CA GLN A 28 -1.76 -5.47 0.42
C GLN A 28 -2.38 -4.25 -0.28
N ILE A 29 -1.73 -3.73 -1.33
CA ILE A 29 -2.23 -2.57 -2.08
C ILE A 29 -3.45 -2.95 -2.91
N VAL A 30 -3.46 -4.11 -3.57
CA VAL A 30 -4.60 -4.60 -4.36
C VAL A 30 -5.82 -4.82 -3.46
N ASP A 31 -5.64 -5.47 -2.32
CA ASP A 31 -6.69 -5.68 -1.34
C ASP A 31 -7.25 -4.34 -0.84
N PHE A 32 -6.36 -3.37 -0.57
CA PHE A 32 -6.78 -2.03 -0.16
C PHE A 32 -7.55 -1.28 -1.26
N ILE A 33 -7.14 -1.38 -2.52
CA ILE A 33 -7.87 -0.79 -3.66
C ILE A 33 -9.26 -1.42 -3.76
N GLY A 34 -9.36 -2.74 -3.63
CA GLY A 34 -10.63 -3.47 -3.61
C GLY A 34 -11.54 -3.02 -2.48
N HIS A 35 -11.00 -2.90 -1.27
CA HIS A 35 -11.73 -2.41 -0.10
C HIS A 35 -12.25 -0.97 -0.28
N CYS A 36 -11.50 -0.11 -0.98
CA CYS A 36 -11.91 1.26 -1.28
C CYS A 36 -12.91 1.37 -2.44
N GLY A 37 -13.20 0.28 -3.17
CA GLY A 37 -14.02 0.31 -4.38
C GLY A 37 -13.30 0.90 -5.61
N GLY A 38 -11.96 0.93 -5.61
CA GLY A 38 -11.12 1.52 -6.65
C GLY A 38 -10.26 2.68 -6.13
N MET A 39 -9.25 3.10 -6.93
CA MET A 39 -8.37 4.21 -6.55
C MET A 39 -7.81 4.92 -7.79
N GLY A 40 -8.08 6.23 -7.91
CA GLY A 40 -7.59 7.02 -9.04
C GLY A 40 -6.08 7.28 -9.02
N ASN A 41 -5.52 7.60 -7.85
CA ASN A 41 -4.08 7.84 -7.68
C ASN A 41 -3.58 7.23 -6.38
N LEU A 42 -2.44 6.54 -6.44
CA LEU A 42 -1.72 6.07 -5.26
C LEU A 42 -0.60 7.07 -4.92
N LEU A 43 -0.78 7.82 -3.84
CA LEU A 43 0.27 8.67 -3.28
C LEU A 43 0.98 7.92 -2.15
N MET A 44 2.24 7.54 -2.39
CA MET A 44 3.02 6.73 -1.46
C MET A 44 4.07 7.57 -0.74
N MET A 45 4.15 7.40 0.58
CA MET A 45 5.31 7.82 1.38
C MET A 45 6.31 6.67 1.46
N GLY A 46 7.42 6.75 0.71
CA GLY A 46 8.43 5.68 0.63
C GLY A 46 9.50 5.68 1.73
N HIS A 47 9.43 6.61 2.68
CA HIS A 47 10.29 6.69 3.86
C HIS A 47 9.43 6.42 5.10
N ALA A 48 9.86 5.47 5.94
CA ALA A 48 9.16 5.14 7.17
C ALA A 48 10.09 5.24 8.39
N GLY A 49 9.63 5.94 9.42
CA GLY A 49 10.30 5.97 10.73
C GLY A 49 11.75 6.46 10.68
N GLY A 50 12.68 5.60 11.09
CA GLY A 50 14.11 5.90 11.19
C GLY A 50 14.96 5.46 10.00
N MET A 51 14.34 5.17 8.84
CA MET A 51 15.07 4.71 7.66
C MET A 51 16.20 5.65 7.26
N SER A 52 17.36 5.08 6.94
CA SER A 52 18.47 5.83 6.37
C SER A 52 18.15 6.28 4.95
N HIS A 53 18.97 7.18 4.40
CA HIS A 53 18.84 7.57 3.00
C HIS A 53 19.01 6.37 2.06
N GLU A 54 20.00 5.52 2.32
CA GLU A 54 20.30 4.34 1.50
C GLU A 54 19.14 3.34 1.52
N ASP A 55 18.57 3.07 2.70
CA ASP A 55 17.40 2.19 2.84
C ASP A 55 16.18 2.75 2.10
N THR A 56 16.00 4.07 2.14
CA THR A 56 14.90 4.76 1.45
C THR A 56 15.05 4.66 -0.06
N VAL A 57 16.26 4.91 -0.58
CA VAL A 57 16.55 4.78 -2.01
C VAL A 57 16.36 3.33 -2.46
N SER A 58 16.83 2.37 -1.68
CA SER A 58 16.66 0.94 -1.95
C SER A 58 15.17 0.56 -1.99
N ASN A 59 14.39 0.96 -0.98
CA ASN A 59 12.95 0.72 -0.91
C ASN A 59 12.21 1.30 -2.14
N LEU A 60 12.46 2.56 -2.48
CA LEU A 60 11.85 3.21 -3.65
C LEU A 60 12.26 2.52 -4.97
N THR A 61 13.50 2.04 -5.06
CA THR A 61 13.99 1.33 -6.24
C THR A 61 13.30 -0.02 -6.41
N ILE A 62 13.18 -0.79 -5.32
CA ILE A 62 12.47 -2.09 -5.31
C ILE A 62 11.01 -1.87 -5.66
N PHE A 63 10.33 -0.90 -5.03
CA PHE A 63 8.94 -0.57 -5.34
C PHE A 63 8.76 -0.21 -6.82
N GLY A 64 9.61 0.68 -7.34
CA GLY A 64 9.54 1.13 -8.73
C GLY A 64 9.80 0.03 -9.76
N ARG A 65 10.62 -0.97 -9.43
CA ARG A 65 10.97 -2.09 -10.33
C ARG A 65 10.03 -3.27 -10.23
N GLU A 66 9.57 -3.58 -9.02
CA GLU A 66 8.89 -4.84 -8.75
C GLU A 66 7.41 -4.65 -8.46
N VAL A 67 6.97 -3.54 -7.88
CA VAL A 67 5.55 -3.36 -7.47
C VAL A 67 4.81 -2.47 -8.45
N LEU A 68 5.36 -1.29 -8.76
CA LEU A 68 4.71 -0.28 -9.59
C LEU A 68 4.30 -0.78 -10.99
N PRO A 69 5.10 -1.58 -11.73
CA PRO A 69 4.69 -2.10 -13.03
C PRO A 69 3.44 -3.01 -12.92
N ARG A 70 3.41 -3.90 -11.93
CA ARG A 70 2.26 -4.78 -11.68
C ARG A 70 1.01 -4.01 -11.32
N LEU A 71 1.13 -2.96 -10.50
CA LEU A 71 -0.01 -2.09 -10.15
C LEU A 71 -0.56 -1.32 -11.36
N LYS A 72 0.26 -0.99 -12.35
CA LYS A 72 -0.21 -0.35 -13.59
C LYS A 72 -0.97 -1.32 -14.49
N GLU A 73 -0.66 -2.61 -14.41
CA GLU A 73 -1.33 -3.67 -15.15
C GLU A 73 -2.57 -4.21 -14.42
N PHE A 74 -2.68 -3.96 -13.12
CA PHE A 74 -3.81 -4.37 -12.30
C PHE A 74 -5.12 -3.73 -12.78
N GLN A 75 -6.10 -4.57 -13.09
CA GLN A 75 -7.45 -4.15 -13.43
C GLN A 75 -8.26 -3.91 -12.16
N GLN A 76 -8.59 -2.65 -11.90
CA GLN A 76 -9.37 -2.26 -10.72
C GLN A 76 -10.83 -2.71 -10.83
N PRO A 77 -11.51 -2.95 -9.70
CA PRO A 77 -12.94 -3.21 -9.71
C PRO A 77 -13.71 -2.05 -10.32
N GLU A 78 -14.76 -2.36 -11.10
CA GLU A 78 -15.64 -1.31 -11.63
C GLU A 78 -16.36 -0.59 -10.47
N PRO A 79 -16.49 0.75 -10.55
CA PRO A 79 -17.06 1.57 -9.47
C PRO A 79 -18.49 1.18 -9.09
N GLU A 80 -19.21 0.46 -9.96
CA GLU A 80 -20.60 0.04 -9.76
C GLU A 80 -20.76 -1.20 -8.85
N ALA A 81 -19.69 -2.00 -8.67
CA ALA A 81 -19.73 -3.16 -7.77
C ALA A 81 -19.67 -2.77 -6.28
N ALA A 82 -19.16 -1.59 -5.94
CA ALA A 82 -19.01 -1.11 -4.57
C ALA A 82 -20.32 -0.55 -3.97
N VAL A 83 -21.24 -0.06 -4.81
CA VAL A 83 -22.54 0.49 -4.35
C VAL A 83 -23.62 -0.57 -4.12
N ALA A 84 -23.42 -1.81 -4.57
CA ALA A 84 -24.38 -2.91 -4.39
C ALA A 84 -24.18 -3.71 -3.09
N ALA A 85 -23.17 -3.38 -2.29
CA ALA A 85 -22.81 -4.09 -1.06
C ALA A 85 -23.26 -3.38 0.24
N GLU A 86 -24.07 -2.32 0.14
CA GLU A 86 -24.67 -1.59 1.27
C GLU A 86 -26.15 -1.95 1.50
#